data_AF-A0A7X9Q5E8-F1
#
_entry.id   AF-A0A7X9Q5E8-F1
#
_cell.length_a   1.000
_cell.length_b   1.000
_cell.length_c   1.000
_cell.angle_alpha   90.00
_cell.angle_beta   90.00
_cell.angle_gamma   90.00
#
_symmetry.space_group_name_H-M   'P 1'
#
loop_
_entity.id
_entity.type
_entity.pdbx_description
1 polymer ?
#
loop_
_entity_poly.entity_id
_entity_poly.type
_entity_poly.pdbx_seq_one_letter_code
_entity_poly.pdbx_strand_id
1 'polypeptide(L)'
;LSKKIYHSIFLHKAGKWLSVAALFAGAMDVLENFGMFVSLTGRVSEKITLLTFYASVTKWAIVTLCLVYLLSGLLYYLLQKKVRLK
;
A
#
# COMPACT_ATOMS: atom_id res chain seq x y z
N LEU A 1 17.59 10.98 25.30
CA LEU A 1 16.30 10.63 24.66
C LEU A 1 16.11 9.11 24.67
N SER A 2 14.97 8.60 25.12
CA SER A 2 14.72 7.15 25.23
C SER A 2 14.46 6.48 23.87
N LYS A 3 14.92 5.23 23.69
CA LYS A 3 14.75 4.38 22.49
C LYS A 3 13.29 4.31 22.00
N LYS A 4 12.33 4.42 22.94
CA LYS A 4 10.88 4.41 22.70
C LYS A 4 10.39 5.62 21.89
N ILE A 5 11.03 6.78 22.07
CA ILE A 5 10.68 8.03 21.38
C ILE A 5 11.14 7.98 19.92
N TYR A 6 12.36 7.53 19.66
CA TYR A 6 12.87 7.36 18.29
C TYR A 6 12.04 6.36 17.48
N HIS A 7 11.62 5.25 18.10
CA HIS A 7 10.76 4.27 17.46
C HIS A 7 9.39 4.84 17.08
N SER A 8 8.77 5.62 17.99
CA SER A 8 7.49 6.30 17.74
C SER A 8 7.56 7.29 16.57
N ILE A 9 8.62 8.12 16.52
CA ILE A 9 8.84 9.10 15.45
C ILE A 9 9.03 8.39 14.10
N PHE A 10 9.79 7.29 14.08
CA PHE A 10 10.01 6.50 12.88
C PHE A 10 8.69 5.92 12.33
N LEU A 11 7.88 5.29 13.19
CA LEU A 11 6.58 4.74 12.80
C LEU A 11 5.65 5.82 12.26
N HIS A 12 5.56 6.97 12.93
CA HIS A 12 4.72 8.08 12.47
C HIS A 12 5.14 8.58 11.08
N LYS A 13 6.45 8.71 10.83
CA LYS A 13 6.98 9.12 9.53
C LYS A 13 6.71 8.05 8.46
N ALA A 14 6.91 6.76 8.78
CA ALA A 14 6.62 5.65 7.89
C ALA A 14 5.13 5.62 7.49
N GLY A 15 4.22 5.79 8.45
CA GLY A 15 2.78 5.88 8.20
C GLY A 15 2.42 7.01 7.23
N LYS A 16 3.01 8.20 7.39
CA LYS A 16 2.77 9.33 6.46
C LYS A 16 3.19 9.01 5.03
N TRP A 17 4.36 8.40 4.85
CA TRP A 17 4.84 8.00 3.52
C TRP A 17 3.97 6.91 2.90
N LEU A 18 3.55 5.92 3.70
CA LEU A 18 2.66 4.85 3.23
C LEU A 18 1.29 5.39 2.82
N SER A 19 0.75 6.41 3.49
CA SER A 19 -0.50 7.05 3.06
C SER A 19 -0.39 7.69 1.69
N VAL A 20 0.73 8.37 1.39
CA VAL A 20 0.98 8.93 0.06
C VAL A 20 1.16 7.82 -0.98
N ALA A 21 1.89 6.77 -0.63
CA ALA A 21 2.06 5.60 -1.50
C ALA A 21 0.70 4.93 -1.81
N ALA A 22 -0.19 4.81 -0.83
CA ALA A 22 -1.53 4.25 -1.01
C ALA A 22 -2.37 5.07 -2.01
N LEU A 23 -2.27 6.41 -1.98
CA LEU A 23 -2.91 7.26 -2.99
C LEU A 23 -2.34 7.02 -4.38
N PHE A 24 -1.02 6.86 -4.49
CA PHE A 24 -0.36 6.51 -5.75
C PHE A 24 -0.80 5.13 -6.26
N ALA A 25 -0.96 4.15 -5.38
CA ALA A 25 -1.50 2.83 -5.74
C ALA A 25 -2.94 2.93 -6.27
N GLY A 26 -3.77 3.80 -5.69
CA GLY A 26 -5.10 4.10 -6.21
C GLY A 26 -5.06 4.72 -7.62
N ALA A 27 -4.11 5.62 -7.89
CA ALA A 27 -3.92 6.15 -9.24
C ALA A 27 -3.46 5.06 -10.24
N MET A 28 -2.59 4.15 -9.81
CA MET A 28 -2.18 2.99 -10.63
C MET A 28 -3.34 2.04 -10.94
N ASP A 29 -4.28 1.86 -9.99
CA ASP A 29 -5.51 1.08 -10.19
C ASP A 29 -6.39 1.67 -11.31
N VAL A 30 -6.57 2.99 -11.30
CA VAL A 30 -7.32 3.70 -12.35
C VAL A 30 -6.65 3.53 -13.71
N LEU A 31 -5.32 3.66 -13.79
CA LEU A 31 -4.57 3.47 -15.04
C LEU A 31 -4.65 2.03 -15.56
N GLU A 32 -4.54 1.04 -14.69
CA GLU A 32 -4.70 -0.37 -15.05
C GLU A 32 -6.10 -0.65 -15.59
N ASN A 33 -7.15 -0.22 -14.86
CA ASN A 33 -8.53 -0.41 -15.26
C ASN A 33 -8.85 0.29 -16.60
N PHE A 34 -8.27 1.47 -16.82
CA PHE A 34 -8.37 2.16 -18.11
C PHE A 34 -7.71 1.36 -19.24
N GLY A 35 -6.50 0.84 -19.03
CA GLY A 35 -5.82 0.01 -20.04
C GLY A 35 -6.57 -1.29 -20.35
N MET A 36 -7.19 -1.91 -19.33
CA MET A 36 -8.09 -3.05 -19.53
C MET A 36 -9.34 -2.67 -20.34
N PHE A 37 -9.97 -1.53 -20.05
CA PHE A 37 -11.11 -1.02 -20.81
C PHE A 37 -10.75 -0.81 -22.29
N VAL A 38 -9.62 -0.18 -22.59
CA VAL A 38 -9.15 0.00 -23.98
C VAL A 38 -8.93 -1.36 -24.65
N SER A 39 -8.34 -2.32 -23.94
CA SER A 39 -8.11 -3.68 -24.46
C SER A 39 -9.42 -4.40 -24.81
N LEU A 40 -10.48 -4.22 -24.00
CA LEU A 40 -11.81 -4.77 -24.25
C LEU A 40 -12.51 -4.17 -25.47
N THR A 41 -12.18 -2.92 -25.86
CA THR A 41 -12.71 -2.31 -27.09
C THR A 41 -12.05 -2.83 -28.38
N GLY A 42 -11.26 -3.91 -28.29
CA GLY A 42 -10.55 -4.52 -29.41
C GLY A 42 -9.24 -3.82 -29.79
N ARG A 43 -8.85 -2.75 -29.08
CA ARG A 43 -7.61 -2.01 -29.29
C ARG A 43 -6.48 -2.57 -28.43
N VAL A 44 -6.18 -3.86 -28.62
CA VAL A 44 -5.07 -4.51 -27.91
C VAL A 44 -3.75 -4.05 -28.52
N SER A 45 -2.88 -3.52 -27.68
CA SER A 45 -1.52 -3.13 -28.06
C SER A 45 -0.57 -3.62 -26.99
N GLU A 46 0.58 -4.16 -27.41
CA GLU A 46 1.66 -4.60 -26.52
C GLU A 46 2.05 -3.52 -25.50
N LYS A 47 2.05 -2.25 -25.92
CA LYS A 47 2.33 -1.11 -25.04
C LYS A 47 1.30 -0.95 -23.92
N ILE A 48 0.02 -1.15 -24.22
CA ILE A 48 -1.07 -1.05 -23.24
C ILE A 48 -0.96 -2.23 -22.27
N THR A 49 -0.70 -3.44 -22.77
CA THR A 49 -0.52 -4.64 -21.94
C THR A 49 0.67 -4.52 -20.99
N LEU A 50 1.79 -3.97 -21.44
CA LEU A 50 2.94 -3.71 -20.58
C LEU A 50 2.63 -2.64 -19.54
N LEU A 51 1.94 -1.56 -19.92
CA LEU A 51 1.52 -0.50 -18.99
C LEU A 51 0.60 -1.04 -17.90
N THR A 52 -0.42 -1.84 -18.24
CA THR A 52 -1.34 -2.43 -17.26
C THR A 52 -0.61 -3.41 -16.34
N PHE A 53 0.31 -4.21 -16.87
CA PHE A 53 1.13 -5.12 -16.08
C PHE A 53 1.97 -4.37 -15.03
N TYR A 54 2.75 -3.37 -15.45
CA TYR A 54 3.59 -2.62 -14.51
C TYR A 54 2.77 -1.82 -13.49
N ALA A 55 1.63 -1.23 -13.90
CA ALA A 55 0.71 -0.57 -13.00
C ALA A 55 0.16 -1.53 -11.93
N SER A 56 -0.24 -2.74 -12.34
CA SER A 56 -0.76 -3.77 -11.44
C SER A 56 0.29 -4.26 -10.45
N VAL A 57 1.49 -4.61 -10.92
CA VAL A 57 2.59 -5.06 -10.05
C VAL A 57 2.97 -3.98 -9.03
N THR A 58 3.11 -2.73 -9.48
CA THR A 58 3.47 -1.60 -8.62
C THR A 58 2.40 -1.33 -7.57
N LYS A 59 1.11 -1.32 -7.97
CA LYS A 59 -0.03 -1.18 -7.07
C LYS A 59 -0.01 -2.25 -5.98
N TRP A 60 0.10 -3.51 -6.37
CA TRP A 60 0.07 -4.62 -5.41
C TRP A 60 1.25 -4.60 -4.45
N ALA A 61 2.46 -4.28 -4.92
CA ALA A 61 3.62 -4.11 -4.03
C ALA A 61 3.36 -3.06 -2.94
N ILE A 62 2.80 -1.91 -3.31
CA ILE A 62 2.47 -0.84 -2.36
C ILE A 62 1.36 -1.29 -1.40
N VAL A 63 0.28 -1.88 -1.91
CA VAL A 63 -0.85 -2.35 -1.10
C VAL A 63 -0.39 -3.40 -0.09
N THR A 64 0.47 -4.34 -0.48
CA THR A 64 1.03 -5.34 0.44
C THR A 64 1.84 -4.68 1.55
N LEU A 65 2.68 -3.69 1.24
CA LEU A 65 3.43 -2.95 2.27
C LEU A 65 2.50 -2.21 3.25
N CYS A 66 1.46 -1.55 2.74
CA CYS A 66 0.45 -0.89 3.57
C CYS A 66 -0.29 -1.88 4.48
N LEU A 67 -0.65 -3.06 3.96
CA LEU A 67 -1.30 -4.11 4.73
C LEU A 67 -0.39 -4.64 5.84
N VAL A 68 0.87 -4.95 5.55
CA VAL A 68 1.84 -5.41 6.55
C VAL A 68 2.00 -4.35 7.65
N TYR A 69 2.11 -3.08 7.28
CA TYR A 69 2.22 -1.98 8.25
C TYR A 69 0.98 -1.91 9.16
N LEU A 70 -0.23 -1.91 8.58
CA LEU A 70 -1.49 -1.84 9.35
C LEU A 70 -1.67 -3.06 10.25
N LEU A 71 -1.42 -4.27 9.75
CA LEU A 71 -1.55 -5.50 10.52
C LEU A 71 -0.54 -5.57 11.66
N SER A 72 0.70 -5.10 11.44
CA SER A 72 1.70 -5.03 12.50
C SER A 72 1.28 -4.06 13.63
N GLY A 73 0.72 -2.91 13.28
CA GLY A 73 0.20 -1.94 14.25
C GLY A 73 -1.01 -2.46 15.02
N LEU A 74 -1.95 -3.13 14.32
CA LEU A 74 -3.11 -3.76 14.94
C LEU A 74 -2.69 -4.88 15.91
N LEU A 75 -1.77 -5.75 15.50
CA LEU A 75 -1.26 -6.84 16.34
C LEU A 75 -0.60 -6.28 17.61
N TYR A 76 0.23 -5.25 17.47
CA TYR A 76 0.84 -4.57 18.62
C TYR A 76 -0.21 -4.02 19.59
N TYR A 77 -1.24 -3.35 19.05
CA TYR A 77 -2.33 -2.79 19.85
C TYR A 77 -3.10 -3.89 20.61
N LEU A 78 -3.45 -4.99 19.95
CA LEU A 78 -4.17 -6.11 20.56
C LEU A 78 -3.34 -6.79 21.66
N LEU A 79 -2.04 -6.99 21.43
CA LEU A 79 -1.13 -7.57 22.42
C LEU A 79 -1.01 -6.69 23.67
N GLN A 80 -0.91 -5.37 23.51
CA GLN A 80 -0.87 -4.47 24.67
C GLN A 80 -2.19 -4.38 25.42
N LYS A 81 -3.32 -4.36 24.71
CA LYS A 81 -4.65 -4.37 25.33
C LYS A 81 -4.84 -5.60 26.23
N LYS A 82 -4.38 -6.78 25.77
CA LYS A 82 -4.45 -8.03 26.55
C LYS A 82 -3.61 -8.00 27.82
N VAL A 83 -2.46 -7.34 27.81
CA VAL A 83 -1.59 -7.19 29.00
C VAL A 83 -2.21 -6.25 30.04
N ARG A 84 -2.97 -5.23 29.61
CA ARG A 84 -3.56 -4.23 30.52
C ARG A 84 -4.85 -4.67 31.22
N LEU A 85 -5.50 -5.72 30.70
CA LEU A 85 -6.74 -6.30 31.24
C LEU A 85 -6.51 -7.55 32.11
N LYS A 86 -5.27 -8.00 32.21
CA LYS A 86 -4.82 -9.00 33.19
C LYS A 86 -4.19 -8.28 34.37
#